data_AF-A0A7C5N6L6-F1
#
_entry.id   AF-A0A7C5N6L6-F1
#
_cell.length_a   1.000
_cell.length_b   1.000
_cell.length_c   1.000
_cell.angle_alpha   90.00
_cell.angle_beta   90.00
_cell.angle_gamma   90.00
#
_symmetry.space_group_name_H-M   'P 1'
#
loop_
_entity.id
_entity.type
_entity.pdbx_description
1 polymer ?
#
loop_
_entity_poly.entity_id
_entity_poly.type
_entity_poly.pdbx_seq_one_letter_code
_entity_poly.pdbx_strand_id
1 'polypeptide(L)' 'MRASRLRIPELSGSNTVQKRDEIKAYFNFVYARYESLFALLADTQAYYTKADRLRHPLIFY' A
#
# COMPACT_ATOMS: atom_id res chain seq x y z
N MET A 1 10.97 16.70 -5.35
CA MET A 1 10.51 16.65 -3.95
C MET A 1 10.85 15.28 -3.37
N ARG A 2 11.66 15.20 -2.31
CA ARG A 2 11.87 13.91 -1.60
C ARG A 2 10.56 13.57 -0.89
N ALA A 3 9.90 12.48 -1.29
CA ALA A 3 8.72 12.00 -0.57
C ALA A 3 9.09 11.81 0.91
N SER A 4 8.36 12.48 1.80
CA SER A 4 8.45 12.27 3.24
C SER A 4 8.20 10.79 3.52
N ARG A 5 9.23 10.07 3.98
CA ARG A 5 9.06 8.68 4.42
C ARG A 5 8.37 8.72 5.78
N LEU A 6 7.09 8.34 5.82
CA LEU A 6 6.47 7.97 7.07
C LEU A 6 7.12 6.68 7.58
N ARG A 7 7.40 6.63 8.88
CA ARG A 7 7.92 5.43 9.56
C ARG A 7 6.75 4.54 9.95
N ILE A 8 7.00 3.23 10.06
CA ILE A 8 6.03 2.28 10.61
C ILE A 8 5.69 2.75 12.04
N PRO A 9 4.41 3.00 12.37
CA PRO A 9 4.02 3.43 13.69
C PRO A 9 4.05 2.26 14.68
N GLU A 10 4.49 2.53 15.90
CA GLU A 10 4.27 1.62 17.03
C GLU A 10 2.78 1.54 17.35
N LEU A 11 2.28 0.35 17.68
CA LEU A 11 0.86 0.15 18.00
C LEU A 11 0.51 0.54 19.44
N SER A 12 1.52 0.69 20.31
CA SER A 12 1.35 1.18 21.68
C SER A 12 1.35 2.71 21.74
N GLY A 13 0.62 3.28 22.70
CA GLY A 13 0.63 4.70 23.00
C GLY A 13 -0.32 5.07 24.13
N SER A 14 -0.15 6.26 24.71
CA SER A 14 -0.99 6.77 25.81
C SER A 14 -2.26 7.48 25.33
N ASN A 15 -2.33 7.85 24.05
CA ASN A 15 -3.48 8.53 23.46
C ASN A 15 -4.01 7.77 22.24
N THR A 16 -5.17 7.13 22.41
CA THR A 16 -5.83 6.33 21.38
C THR A 16 -6.24 7.14 20.14
N VAL A 17 -6.69 8.39 20.31
CA VAL A 17 -7.13 9.23 19.18
C VAL A 17 -5.94 9.58 18.30
N GLN A 18 -4.88 10.12 18.92
CA GLN A 18 -3.65 10.46 18.22
C GLN A 18 -3.04 9.24 17.52
N LYS A 19 -3.05 8.08 18.18
CA LYS A 19 -2.49 6.85 17.62
C LYS A 19 -3.29 6.35 16.41
N ARG A 20 -4.62 6.44 16.45
CA ARG A 20 -5.48 6.12 15.30
C ARG A 20 -5.18 7.01 14.10
N ASP A 21 -4.99 8.31 14.32
CA ASP A 21 -4.68 9.26 13.26
C ASP A 21 -3.31 8.96 12.63
N GLU A 22 -2.31 8.66 13.45
CA GLU A 22 -0.97 8.25 13.00
C GLU A 22 -1.02 6.98 12.14
N ILE A 23 -1.70 5.92 12.63
CA ILE A 23 -1.85 4.65 11.91
C ILE A 23 -2.61 4.86 10.59
N LYS A 24 -3.68 5.64 10.60
CA LYS A 24 -4.46 5.96 9.39
C LYS A 24 -3.62 6.70 8.36
N ALA A 25 -2.83 7.69 8.79
CA ALA A 25 -1.94 8.43 7.91
C ALA A 25 -0.88 7.50 7.27
N TYR A 26 -0.26 6.62 8.08
CA TYR A 26 0.70 5.64 7.59
C TYR A 26 0.06 4.64 6.62
N PHE A 27 -1.11 4.09 6.95
CA PHE A 27 -1.84 3.17 6.09
C PHE A 27 -2.13 3.79 4.72
N ASN A 28 -2.70 5.00 4.69
CA ASN A 28 -3.01 5.69 3.44
C ASN A 28 -1.75 5.96 2.59
N PHE A 29 -0.63 6.29 3.24
CA PHE A 29 0.64 6.50 2.55
C PHE A 29 1.17 5.23 1.89
N VAL A 30 1.18 4.11 2.61
CA VAL A 30 1.65 2.82 2.06
C VAL A 30 0.68 2.30 1.00
N TYR A 31 -0.63 2.41 1.25
CA TYR A 31 -1.68 2.05 0.28
C TYR A 31 -1.51 2.83 -1.03
N ALA A 32 -1.41 4.15 -0.97
CA ALA A 32 -1.22 4.97 -2.18
C ALA A 32 0.08 4.64 -2.92
N ARG A 33 1.16 4.32 -2.17
CA ARG A 33 2.41 3.85 -2.79
C ARG A 33 2.23 2.51 -3.49
N TYR A 34 1.54 1.58 -2.87
CA TYR A 34 1.28 0.25 -3.42
C TYR A 34 0.43 0.34 -4.69
N GLU A 35 -0.69 1.07 -4.64
CA GLU A 35 -1.56 1.33 -5.80
C GLU A 35 -0.80 1.98 -6.96
N SER A 36 0.16 2.87 -6.67
CA SER A 36 0.94 3.54 -7.71
C SER A 36 1.79 2.57 -8.57
N LEU A 37 2.06 1.36 -8.09
CA LEU A 37 2.76 0.33 -8.88
C LEU A 37 1.88 -0.15 -10.04
N PHE A 38 0.57 -0.30 -9.81
CA PHE A 38 -0.35 -0.80 -10.84
C PHE A 38 -0.72 0.27 -11.87
N ALA A 39 -0.58 1.56 -11.52
CA ALA A 39 -0.71 2.65 -12.48
C ALA A 39 0.33 2.60 -13.61
N LEU A 40 1.40 1.79 -13.45
CA LEU A 40 2.42 1.56 -14.48
C LEU A 40 2.06 0.41 -15.44
N LEU A 41 0.96 -0.31 -15.20
CA LEU A 41 0.50 -1.35 -16.12
C LEU A 41 0.02 -0.70 -17.42
N ALA A 42 0.58 -1.15 -18.54
CA ALA A 42 0.22 -0.64 -19.87
C ALA A 42 -1.19 -1.08 -20.32
N ASP A 43 -1.69 -2.18 -19.76
CA ASP A 43 -2.97 -2.79 -20.12
C ASP A 43 -3.66 -3.36 -18.88
N THR A 44 -4.97 -3.14 -18.76
CA THR A 44 -5.81 -3.67 -17.68
C THR A 44 -5.92 -5.21 -17.73
N GLN A 45 -5.69 -5.84 -18.87
CA GLN A 45 -5.62 -7.31 -18.96
C GLN A 45 -4.49 -7.91 -18.10
N ALA A 46 -3.46 -7.12 -17.75
CA ALA A 46 -2.39 -7.55 -16.88
C ALA A 46 -2.87 -7.90 -15.45
N TYR A 47 -4.00 -7.34 -14.99
CA TYR A 47 -4.58 -7.68 -13.69
C TYR A 47 -5.04 -9.14 -13.59
N TYR A 48 -5.49 -9.70 -14.72
CA TYR A 48 -6.07 -11.03 -14.80
C TYR A 48 -5.07 -12.09 -15.26
N THR A 49 -3.93 -11.67 -15.80
CA THR A 49 -2.92 -12.58 -16.34
C THR A 49 -2.10 -13.22 -15.22
N LYS A 50 -1.97 -14.55 -15.24
CA LYS A 50 -1.15 -15.30 -14.29
C LYS A 50 0.31 -15.35 -14.78
N ALA A 51 1.19 -14.59 -14.14
CA ALA A 51 2.59 -14.47 -14.55
C ALA A 51 3.40 -15.78 -14.40
N ASP A 52 3.17 -16.54 -13.33
CA ASP A 52 3.78 -17.85 -13.10
C ASP A 52 2.87 -18.77 -12.28
N ARG A 53 3.19 -20.06 -12.19
CA ARG A 53 2.35 -21.07 -11.52
C ARG A 53 2.14 -20.83 -10.01
N LEU A 54 3.10 -20.20 -9.34
CA LEU A 54 3.14 -20.01 -7.89
C LEU A 54 2.52 -18.68 -7.43
N ARG A 55 2.24 -17.75 -8.36
CA ARG A 55 1.61 -16.46 -8.06
C ARG A 55 0.13 -16.43 -8.44
N HIS A 56 -0.66 -15.72 -7.65
CA HIS A 56 -1.99 -15.30 -8.09
C HIS A 56 -1.89 -14.22 -9.18
N PRO A 57 -2.93 -14.05 -10.03
CA PRO A 57 -3.07 -12.84 -10.84
C PRO A 57 -3.03 -11.57 -9.99
N LEU A 58 -2.59 -10.45 -10.57
CA LEU A 58 -2.39 -9.19 -9.84
C LEU A 58 -3.67 -8.65 -9.17
N ILE A 59 -4.86 -8.98 -9.68
CA ILE A 59 -6.15 -8.58 -9.07
C ILE A 59 -6.38 -9.11 -7.63
N PHE A 60 -5.62 -10.12 -7.20
CA PHE A 60 -5.72 -10.66 -5.84
C PHE A 60 -4.82 -9.98 -4.82
N TYR A 61 -3.96 -9.08 -5.29
CA TYR A 61 -2.97 -8.36 -4.52
C TYR A 61 -3.40 -6.92 -4.34
#